data_AF-A0A2N2SBU9-F1
#
_entry.id   AF-A0A2N2SBU9-F1
#
_cell.length_a   1.000
_cell.length_b   1.000
_cell.length_c   1.000
_cell.angle_alpha   90.00
_cell.angle_beta   90.00
_cell.angle_gamma   90.00
#
_symmetry.space_group_name_H-M   'P 1'
#
loop_
_entity.id
_entity.type
_entity.pdbx_description
1 polymer ?
#
loop_
_entity_poly.entity_id
_entity_poly.type
_entity_poly.pdbx_seq_one_letter_code
_entity_poly.pdbx_strand_id
1 'polypeptide(L)'
;MASEKTPIPLGSNFIRAIVEKDIEQGVYQTRKWAGSPGDAAHHATAELDAAKIRTRFPPEPNGYLHIGHAKSIFLNFGLARDYGGV
;
A
#
# COMPACT_ATOMS: atom_id res chain seq x y z
N MET A 1 13.16 -9.33 24.99
CA MET A 1 12.00 -8.41 25.07
C MET A 1 12.29 -7.25 24.13
N ALA A 2 11.76 -7.26 22.91
CA ALA A 2 11.95 -6.13 22.00
C ALA A 2 11.21 -4.93 22.60
N SER A 3 11.94 -3.89 22.99
CA SER A 3 11.39 -2.63 23.48
C SER A 3 10.33 -2.13 22.49
N GLU A 4 9.13 -1.83 22.99
CA GLU A 4 8.13 -1.08 22.25
C GLU A 4 8.79 0.20 21.74
N LYS A 5 9.01 0.29 20.42
CA LYS A 5 9.50 1.51 19.79
C LYS A 5 8.38 2.54 19.88
N THR A 6 8.69 3.70 20.43
CA THR A 6 7.81 4.87 20.39
C THR A 6 7.28 5.06 18.95
N PRO A 7 5.95 5.18 18.76
CA PRO A 7 5.39 5.43 17.44
C PRO A 7 5.94 6.74 16.89
N ILE A 8 6.62 6.67 15.75
CA ILE A 8 7.07 7.88 15.04
C ILE A 8 5.80 8.57 14.52
N PRO A 9 5.58 9.87 14.84
CA PRO A 9 4.45 10.61 14.30
C PRO A 9 4.42 10.51 12.78
N LEU A 10 3.25 10.26 12.19
CA LEU A 10 3.11 10.15 10.75
C LEU A 10 3.44 11.51 10.12
N GLY A 11 4.56 11.58 9.40
CA GLY A 11 4.92 12.77 8.63
C GLY A 11 3.86 13.04 7.56
N SER A 12 3.24 14.22 7.61
CA SER A 12 2.20 14.63 6.66
C SER A 12 2.78 14.87 5.27
N ASN A 13 2.10 14.33 4.25
CA ASN A 13 2.35 14.60 2.84
C ASN A 13 1.05 14.39 2.04
N PHE A 14 1.03 14.85 0.78
CA PHE A 14 -0.17 14.81 -0.04
C PHE A 14 -0.69 13.39 -0.34
N ILE A 15 0.18 12.37 -0.36
CA ILE A 15 -0.23 10.98 -0.60
C ILE A 15 -1.05 10.46 0.57
N ARG A 16 -0.64 10.75 1.81
CA ARG A 16 -1.41 10.40 3.02
C ARG A 16 -2.77 11.08 3.03
N ALA A 17 -2.83 12.37 2.71
CA ALA A 17 -4.09 13.11 2.65
C ALA A 17 -5.06 12.51 1.62
N ILE A 18 -4.57 12.05 0.47
CA ILE A 18 -5.38 11.36 -0.54
C ILE A 18 -5.86 10.00 -0.01
N VAL A 19 -4.96 9.20 0.57
CA VAL A 19 -5.29 7.89 1.12
C VAL A 19 -6.37 8.00 2.22
N GLU A 20 -6.21 8.95 3.14
CA GLU A 20 -7.17 9.20 4.22
C GLU A 20 -8.53 9.60 3.66
N LYS A 21 -8.57 10.55 2.73
CA LYS A 21 -9.81 10.96 2.04
C LYS A 21 -10.48 9.79 1.33
N ASP A 22 -9.73 8.97 0.60
CA ASP A 22 -10.29 7.84 -0.15
C ASP A 22 -10.85 6.76 0.78
N ILE A 23 -10.18 6.51 1.91
CA ILE A 23 -10.66 5.60 2.96
C ILE A 23 -11.94 6.14 3.59
N GLU A 24 -11.98 7.42 3.96
CA GLU A 24 -13.16 8.09 4.52
C GLU A 24 -14.35 8.06 3.55
N GLN A 25 -14.10 8.25 2.26
CA GLN A 25 -15.12 8.20 1.21
C GLN A 25 -15.50 6.76 0.80
N GLY A 26 -14.79 5.75 1.30
CA GLY A 26 -15.04 4.35 0.97
C GLY A 26 -14.76 3.98 -0.49
N VAL A 27 -13.87 4.72 -1.17
CA VAL A 27 -13.61 4.58 -2.62
C VAL A 27 -13.24 3.15 -3.01
N TYR A 28 -12.54 2.43 -2.13
CA TYR A 28 -12.03 1.08 -2.42
C TYR A 28 -12.89 -0.06 -1.88
N GLN A 29 -14.04 0.22 -1.24
CA GLN A 29 -14.87 -0.82 -0.59
C GLN A 29 -15.44 -1.86 -1.57
N THR A 30 -15.61 -1.50 -2.84
CA THR A 30 -16.17 -2.38 -3.87
C THR A 30 -15.11 -3.00 -4.76
N ARG A 31 -13.81 -2.74 -4.52
CA ARG A 31 -12.74 -3.39 -5.27
C ARG A 31 -12.77 -4.88 -5.02
N LYS A 32 -12.37 -5.62 -6.06
CA LYS A 32 -12.21 -7.07 -6.01
C LYS A 32 -10.76 -7.42 -6.26
N TRP A 33 -10.25 -8.43 -5.56
CA TRP A 33 -8.88 -8.89 -5.72
C TRP A 33 -8.82 -10.41 -5.81
N ALA A 34 -8.26 -10.91 -6.91
CA ALA A 34 -8.24 -12.34 -7.22
C ALA A 34 -7.07 -13.10 -6.58
N GLY A 35 -6.31 -12.46 -5.68
CA GLY A 35 -5.15 -13.07 -5.03
C GLY A 35 -3.84 -13.02 -5.83
N SER A 36 -3.90 -12.81 -7.14
CA SER A 36 -2.72 -12.68 -8.01
C SER A 36 -2.86 -11.53 -9.00
N PRO A 37 -1.74 -11.00 -9.54
CA PRO A 37 -1.79 -10.03 -10.64
C PRO A 37 -2.57 -10.60 -11.84
N GLY A 38 -3.38 -9.75 -12.46
CA GLY A 38 -4.15 -10.07 -13.66
C GLY A 38 -4.84 -8.83 -14.20
N ASP A 39 -5.68 -9.03 -15.21
CA ASP A 39 -6.45 -7.95 -15.82
C ASP A 39 -7.79 -7.71 -15.09
N ALA A 40 -8.62 -6.83 -15.64
CA ALA A 40 -9.93 -6.54 -15.07
C ALA A 40 -10.85 -7.77 -15.07
N ALA A 41 -10.76 -8.67 -16.06
CA ALA A 41 -11.59 -9.87 -16.14
C ALA A 41 -11.21 -10.89 -15.06
N HIS A 42 -9.91 -11.05 -14.80
CA HIS A 42 -9.37 -11.85 -13.70
C HIS A 42 -9.93 -11.40 -12.35
N HIS A 43 -10.04 -10.09 -12.13
CA HIS A 43 -10.54 -9.53 -10.88
C HIS A 43 -12.07 -9.42 -10.81
N ALA A 44 -12.79 -9.43 -11.94
CA ALA A 44 -14.24 -9.24 -11.97
C ALA A 44 -15.01 -10.32 -11.18
N THR A 45 -14.49 -11.55 -11.17
CA THR A 45 -15.10 -12.71 -10.50
C THR A 45 -14.60 -12.93 -9.07
N ALA A 46 -13.61 -12.15 -8.63
CA ALA A 46 -13.03 -12.31 -7.31
C ALA A 46 -13.93 -11.77 -6.20
N GLU A 47 -13.60 -12.18 -4.97
CA GLU A 47 -14.19 -11.61 -3.76
C GLU A 47 -13.76 -10.15 -3.56
N LEU A 48 -14.51 -9.46 -2.70
CA LEU A 48 -14.17 -8.11 -2.30
C LEU A 48 -12.79 -8.06 -1.65
N ASP A 49 -12.09 -6.99 -1.95
CA ASP A 49 -10.77 -6.72 -1.45
C ASP A 49 -10.83 -6.41 0.06
N ALA A 50 -10.25 -7.29 0.88
CA ALA A 50 -10.17 -7.09 2.32
C ALA A 50 -9.17 -5.98 2.74
N ALA A 51 -8.24 -5.59 1.87
CA ALA A 51 -7.23 -4.60 2.16
C ALA A 51 -7.78 -3.19 1.94
N LYS A 52 -7.63 -2.32 2.95
CA LYS A 52 -8.07 -0.91 2.87
C LYS A 52 -7.33 -0.14 1.78
N ILE A 53 -6.04 -0.42 1.64
CA ILE A 53 -5.17 0.07 0.56
C ILE A 53 -4.25 -1.05 0.11
N ARG A 54 -3.82 -0.97 -1.16
CA ARG A 54 -2.80 -1.85 -1.74
C ARG A 54 -1.70 -1.01 -2.38
N THR A 55 -0.49 -1.14 -1.86
CA THR A 55 0.70 -0.46 -2.38
C THR A 55 1.68 -1.48 -2.93
N ARG A 56 2.63 -1.04 -3.76
CA ARG A 56 3.65 -1.93 -4.31
C ARG A 56 4.90 -1.16 -4.70
N PHE A 57 6.04 -1.80 -4.50
CA PHE A 57 7.33 -1.36 -5.03
C PHE A 57 7.74 -2.29 -6.18
N PRO A 58 7.58 -1.87 -7.45
CA PRO A 58 7.88 -2.70 -8.62
C PRO A 58 9.19 -2.24 -9.30
N PRO A 59 10.38 -2.54 -8.74
CA PRO A 59 11.63 -2.24 -9.42
C PRO A 59 11.76 -3.12 -10.67
N GLU A 60 12.46 -2.62 -11.68
CA GLU A 60 12.85 -3.46 -12.80
C GLU A 60 13.93 -4.47 -12.36
N PRO A 61 13.83 -5.76 -12.73
CA PRO A 61 14.76 -6.80 -12.31
C PRO A 61 16.05 -6.80 -13.15
N ASN A 62 16.54 -5.63 -13.54
CA ASN A 62 17.67 -5.42 -14.47
C ASN A 62 18.83 -4.61 -13.85
N GLY A 63 18.79 -4.31 -12.55
CA GLY A 63 19.83 -3.53 -11.89
C GLY A 63 19.85 -3.69 -10.37
N TYR A 64 20.84 -3.06 -9.73
CA TYR A 64 20.97 -3.02 -8.27
C TYR A 64 20.23 -1.82 -7.67
N LEU A 65 19.56 -2.07 -6.55
CA LEU A 65 18.93 -1.00 -5.78
C LEU A 65 19.99 -0.11 -5.12
N HIS A 66 19.97 1.19 -5.43
CA HIS A 66 20.71 2.22 -4.70
C HIS A 66 19.83 2.98 -3.70
N ILE A 67 20.41 3.89 -2.91
CA ILE A 67 19.75 4.66 -1.84
C ILE A 67 18.47 5.42 -2.27
N GLY A 68 18.34 5.76 -3.56
CA GLY A 68 17.14 6.39 -4.09
C GLY A 68 15.91 5.48 -3.96
N HIS A 69 16.08 4.18 -4.11
CA HIS A 69 15.00 3.19 -3.95
C HIS A 69 14.50 3.11 -2.51
N ALA A 70 15.35 3.42 -1.52
CA ALA A 70 14.95 3.39 -0.12
C ALA A 70 13.71 4.26 0.11
N LYS A 71 13.63 5.45 -0.51
CA LYS A 71 12.44 6.31 -0.39
C LYS A 71 11.17 5.63 -0.87
N SER A 72 11.21 4.97 -2.03
CA SER A 72 10.04 4.27 -2.58
C SER A 72 9.65 3.04 -1.76
N ILE A 73 10.64 2.28 -1.28
CA ILE A 73 10.45 1.13 -0.39
C ILE A 73 9.78 1.59 0.91
N PHE A 74 10.38 2.53 1.63
CA PHE A 74 9.85 3.03 2.91
C PHE A 74 8.47 3.67 2.75
N LEU A 75 8.21 4.37 1.64
CA LEU A 75 6.91 4.95 1.35
C LEU A 75 5.85 3.86 1.17
N ASN A 76 6.05 2.92 0.24
CA ASN A 76 5.03 1.92 -0.09
C ASN A 76 4.74 0.99 1.11
N PHE A 77 5.78 0.32 1.64
CA PHE A 77 5.60 -0.60 2.77
C PHE A 77 5.22 0.12 4.06
N GLY A 78 5.66 1.37 4.25
CA GLY A 78 5.25 2.21 5.37
C GLY A 78 3.77 2.57 5.32
N LEU A 79 3.24 2.96 4.15
CA LEU A 79 1.82 3.25 3.97
C LEU A 79 0.97 2.00 4.24
N ALA A 80 1.32 0.85 3.65
CA ALA A 80 0.61 -0.42 3.91
C ALA A 80 0.57 -0.74 5.41
N ARG A 81 1.69 -0.62 6.12
CA ARG A 81 1.75 -0.80 7.57
C ARG A 81 0.86 0.19 8.32
N ASP A 82 0.96 1.48 8.02
CA ASP A 82 0.32 2.55 8.79
C ASP A 82 -1.21 2.52 8.66
N TYR A 83 -1.74 2.11 7.50
CA TYR A 83 -3.19 2.06 7.23
C TYR A 83 -3.78 0.63 7.28
N GLY A 84 -3.00 -0.39 7.68
CA GLY A 84 -3.46 -1.79 7.70
C GLY A 84 -3.81 -2.32 6.30
N GLY A 85 -3.06 -1.88 5.28
CA GLY A 85 -3.15 -2.34 3.91
C GLY A 85 -2.17 -3.48 3.59
N VAL A 86 -2.01 -3.73 2.29
CA VAL A 86 -1.09 -4.74 1.72
C VAL A 86 -0.09 -4.07 0.79
#